data_AF-A0A542SCN9-F1
#
_entry.id   AF-A0A542SCN9-F1
#
_cell.length_a   1.000
_cell.length_b   1.000
_cell.length_c   1.000
_cell.angle_alpha   90.00
_cell.angle_beta   90.00
_cell.angle_gamma   90.00
#
_symmetry.space_group_name_H-M   'P 1'
#
loop_
_entity.id
_entity.type
_entity.pdbx_description
1 polymer ?
#
loop_
_entity_poly.entity_id
_entity_poly.type
_entity_poly.pdbx_seq_one_letter_code
_entity_poly.pdbx_strand_id
1 'polypeptide(L)'
;MLKKLAALATLGLALAVAPPAPAGADEGYTSKLPTTTHIQVVTAEPGEPIVLQVSASAASPTPPAGNIAITVSAGGSAARGSMAAAAKPVFRTTVHFTDKPVRVTGPRLPKGGYLAHAALSPDDAAKFLPSSDTTHFRIGSADGGDKNGALPNTGGPDLAWLVLGAGLVAAGAGGVSYGRRRAAAAA
;
A
#
# COMPACT_ATOMS: atom_id res chain seq x y z
N MET A 1 74.27 -30.96 1.20
CA MET A 1 73.83 -30.88 2.61
C MET A 1 74.07 -29.46 3.09
N LEU A 2 73.03 -28.79 3.64
CA LEU A 2 73.11 -27.76 4.67
C LEU A 2 74.04 -26.54 4.38
N LYS A 3 73.65 -25.27 4.35
CA LYS A 3 72.77 -24.53 5.28
C LYS A 3 73.01 -23.03 4.98
N LYS A 4 71.92 -22.23 4.98
CA LYS A 4 71.81 -20.91 5.66
C LYS A 4 72.60 -19.74 5.05
N LEU A 5 72.24 -18.46 5.13
CA LEU A 5 71.13 -17.64 5.64
C LEU A 5 71.45 -16.20 5.16
N ALA A 6 70.47 -15.30 5.24
CA ALA A 6 70.55 -13.84 5.02
C ALA A 6 70.52 -13.41 3.54
N ALA A 7 69.66 -12.48 3.10
CA ALA A 7 69.23 -11.27 3.79
C ALA A 7 67.75 -10.95 3.54
N LEU A 8 67.12 -10.50 4.63
CA LEU A 8 65.75 -10.05 4.77
C LEU A 8 65.80 -8.51 4.83
N ALA A 9 65.28 -7.82 3.82
CA ALA A 9 65.12 -6.35 3.77
C ALA A 9 64.36 -6.06 2.47
N THR A 10 63.24 -5.34 2.37
CA THR A 10 62.58 -4.35 3.21
C THR A 10 61.18 -4.18 2.61
N LEU A 11 60.11 -4.49 3.35
CA LEU A 11 58.75 -4.18 2.91
C LEU A 11 58.42 -2.75 3.39
N GLY A 12 58.62 -1.77 2.51
CA GLY A 12 58.30 -0.38 2.78
C GLY A 12 56.79 -0.15 2.84
N LEU A 13 56.27 0.06 4.05
CA LEU A 13 54.89 0.42 4.30
C LEU A 13 54.71 1.93 4.10
N ALA A 14 54.27 2.35 2.92
CA ALA A 14 53.88 3.73 2.67
C ALA A 14 52.44 3.96 3.20
N LEU A 15 52.30 4.31 4.48
CA LEU A 15 51.06 4.91 4.96
C LEU A 15 51.04 6.38 4.54
N ALA A 16 50.33 6.68 3.45
CA ALA A 16 49.89 8.04 3.17
C ALA A 16 48.88 8.44 4.26
N VAL A 17 49.29 9.35 5.15
CA VAL A 17 48.36 10.03 6.07
C VAL A 17 47.51 10.97 5.22
N ALA A 18 46.33 10.53 4.83
CA ALA A 18 45.32 11.41 4.26
C ALA A 18 44.85 12.38 5.36
N PRO A 19 44.75 13.70 5.07
CA PRO A 19 44.16 14.63 6.02
C PRO A 19 42.71 14.19 6.29
N PRO A 20 42.22 14.25 7.54
CA PRO A 20 40.80 14.04 7.81
C PRO A 20 40.03 15.14 7.09
N ALA A 21 39.33 14.78 6.01
CA ALA A 21 38.33 15.66 5.45
C ALA A 21 37.31 15.94 6.55
N PRO A 22 36.90 17.21 6.77
CA PRO A 22 35.77 17.46 7.66
C PRO A 22 34.59 16.66 7.12
N ALA A 23 33.99 15.83 7.98
CA ALA A 23 32.68 15.27 7.70
C ALA A 23 31.73 16.46 7.59
N GLY A 24 31.48 16.93 6.36
CA GLY A 24 30.41 17.87 6.09
C GLY A 24 29.13 17.19 6.53
N ALA A 25 28.56 17.63 7.65
CA ALA A 25 27.17 17.36 7.92
C ALA A 25 26.41 17.90 6.71
N ASP A 26 25.72 17.02 5.98
CA ASP A 26 24.88 17.40 4.86
C ASP A 26 23.80 18.34 5.40
N GLU A 27 24.01 19.65 5.26
CA GLU A 27 23.13 20.73 5.75
C GLU A 27 21.75 20.74 5.05
N GLY A 28 21.46 19.74 4.22
CA GLY A 28 20.26 19.64 3.38
C GLY A 28 19.10 18.82 3.95
N TYR A 29 19.19 18.23 5.15
CA TYR A 29 18.07 17.46 5.73
C TYR A 29 17.00 18.35 6.35
N THR A 30 16.32 19.15 5.53
CA THR A 30 15.02 19.70 5.92
C THR A 30 14.04 18.53 5.99
N SER A 31 13.68 18.12 7.21
CA SER A 31 12.71 17.05 7.44
C SER A 31 11.37 17.43 6.79
N LYS A 32 11.04 16.78 5.68
CA LYS A 32 9.81 17.04 4.94
C LYS A 32 8.63 16.46 5.70
N LEU A 33 7.52 17.18 5.71
CA LEU A 33 6.28 16.73 6.34
C LEU A 33 5.58 15.71 5.45
N PRO A 34 5.23 14.53 5.98
CA PRO A 34 4.41 13.57 5.25
C PRO A 34 3.03 14.17 5.01
N THR A 35 2.51 13.99 3.79
CA THR A 35 1.14 14.33 3.43
C THR A 35 0.34 13.06 3.20
N THR A 36 -0.96 13.15 3.42
CA THR A 36 -1.92 12.09 3.14
C THR A 36 -2.95 12.65 2.18
N THR A 37 -3.04 12.04 0.99
CA THR A 37 -4.14 12.31 0.05
C THR A 37 -5.29 11.38 0.37
N HIS A 38 -6.52 11.86 0.21
CA HIS A 38 -7.72 11.04 0.32
C HIS A 38 -8.67 11.28 -0.84
N ILE A 39 -9.06 10.22 -1.54
CA ILE A 39 -10.07 10.22 -2.60
C ILE A 39 -11.29 9.40 -2.21
N GLN A 40 -12.47 9.99 -2.37
CA GLN A 40 -13.76 9.37 -2.13
C GLN A 40 -14.68 9.50 -3.35
N VAL A 41 -15.41 8.44 -3.66
CA VAL A 41 -16.46 8.46 -4.69
C VAL A 41 -17.78 8.83 -4.00
N VAL A 42 -18.38 9.95 -4.39
CA VAL A 42 -19.65 10.44 -3.83
C VAL A 42 -20.84 9.87 -4.60
N THR A 43 -20.73 9.82 -5.94
CA THR A 43 -21.80 9.33 -6.82
C THR A 43 -21.19 8.52 -7.95
N ALA A 44 -21.73 7.33 -8.19
CA ALA A 44 -21.29 6.39 -9.22
C ALA A 44 -22.46 5.57 -9.79
N GLU A 45 -23.47 6.27 -10.31
CA GLU A 45 -24.67 5.63 -10.87
C GLU A 45 -24.54 5.38 -12.39
N PRO A 46 -25.16 4.30 -12.91
CA PRO A 46 -25.15 4.03 -14.34
C PRO A 46 -25.80 5.16 -15.14
N GLY A 47 -25.03 5.76 -16.07
CA GLY A 47 -25.53 6.82 -16.94
C GLY A 47 -25.54 8.21 -16.32
N GLU A 48 -25.17 8.34 -15.04
CA GLU A 48 -24.92 9.63 -14.38
C GLU A 48 -23.44 10.01 -14.43
N PRO A 49 -23.11 11.32 -14.39
CA PRO A 49 -21.73 11.74 -14.24
C PRO A 49 -21.19 11.30 -12.88
N ILE A 50 -19.98 10.74 -12.86
CA ILE A 50 -19.33 10.40 -11.60
C ILE A 50 -18.97 11.67 -10.82
N VAL A 51 -19.09 11.62 -9.50
CA VAL A 51 -18.66 12.71 -8.62
C VAL A 51 -17.60 12.19 -7.67
N LEU A 52 -16.39 12.73 -7.78
CA LEU A 52 -15.25 12.42 -6.93
C LEU A 52 -15.02 13.59 -5.96
N GLN A 53 -14.71 13.27 -4.72
CA GLN A 53 -14.27 14.23 -3.72
C GLN A 53 -12.84 13.91 -3.34
N VAL A 54 -11.96 14.90 -3.45
CA VAL A 54 -10.54 14.72 -3.11
C VAL A 54 -10.11 15.75 -2.09
N SER A 55 -9.28 15.33 -1.15
CA SER A 55 -8.70 16.17 -0.11
C SER A 55 -7.27 15.74 0.18
N ALA A 56 -6.48 16.64 0.76
CA ALA A 56 -5.16 16.32 1.26
C ALA A 56 -4.98 16.89 2.67
N SER A 57 -4.22 16.20 3.52
CA SER A 57 -3.91 16.63 4.87
C SER A 57 -2.45 16.39 5.21
N ALA A 58 -1.93 17.14 6.17
CA ALA A 58 -0.58 17.01 6.70
C ALA A 58 -0.59 17.36 8.19
N ALA A 59 0.41 16.91 8.94
CA ALA A 59 0.60 17.27 10.35
C ALA A 59 1.20 18.69 10.48
N SER A 60 0.49 19.70 9.97
CA SER A 60 0.91 21.12 9.99
C SER A 60 -0.32 22.02 10.17
N PRO A 61 -0.17 23.17 10.84
CA PRO A 61 -1.25 24.16 10.97
C PRO A 61 -1.65 24.78 9.64
N THR A 62 -0.75 24.76 8.66
CA THR A 62 -1.05 25.11 7.27
C THR A 62 -1.29 23.84 6.46
N PRO A 63 -2.46 23.68 5.82
CA PRO A 63 -2.74 22.56 4.94
C PRO A 63 -1.79 22.54 3.73
N PRO A 64 -1.51 21.35 3.17
CA PRO A 64 -0.67 21.25 1.98
C PRO A 64 -1.44 21.73 0.74
N ALA A 65 -1.08 22.89 0.20
CA ALA A 65 -1.58 23.33 -1.10
C ALA A 65 -0.82 22.63 -2.24
N GLY A 66 -1.51 22.34 -3.34
CA GLY A 66 -0.90 21.66 -4.48
C GLY A 66 -1.87 21.21 -5.55
N ASN A 67 -1.31 20.65 -6.62
CA ASN A 67 -2.09 20.09 -7.72
C ASN A 67 -2.37 18.61 -7.48
N ILE A 68 -3.63 18.23 -7.49
CA ILE A 68 -4.09 16.85 -7.41
C ILE A 68 -4.41 16.35 -8.81
N ALA A 69 -3.56 15.46 -9.33
CA ALA A 69 -3.81 14.74 -10.56
C ALA A 69 -4.78 13.58 -10.30
N ILE A 70 -5.96 13.62 -10.92
CA ILE A 70 -6.99 12.60 -10.79
C ILE A 70 -7.04 11.80 -12.08
N THR A 71 -6.95 10.49 -11.95
CA THR A 71 -7.04 9.54 -13.06
C THR A 71 -8.06 8.46 -12.72
N VAL A 72 -9.00 8.22 -13.61
CA VAL A 72 -9.92 7.09 -13.53
C VAL A 72 -9.60 6.13 -14.66
N SER A 73 -9.39 4.86 -14.33
CA SER A 73 -9.14 3.78 -15.28
C SER A 73 -10.19 2.68 -15.11
N ALA A 74 -10.49 1.96 -16.19
CA ALA A 74 -11.29 0.75 -16.10
C ALA A 74 -10.57 -0.28 -15.21
N GLY A 75 -11.27 -0.78 -14.20
CA GLY A 75 -10.78 -1.81 -13.31
C GLY A 75 -10.86 -3.16 -14.01
N GLY A 76 -9.72 -3.72 -14.39
CA GLY A 76 -9.64 -5.13 -14.79
C GLY A 76 -10.09 -6.02 -13.63
N SER A 77 -10.83 -7.10 -13.92
CA SER A 77 -11.23 -8.08 -12.91
C SER A 77 -9.98 -8.56 -12.17
N ALA A 78 -9.90 -8.29 -10.87
CA ALA A 78 -8.74 -8.55 -10.00
C ALA A 78 -8.50 -10.05 -9.70
N ALA A 79 -8.73 -10.90 -10.69
CA ALA A 79 -8.43 -12.32 -10.69
C ALA A 79 -7.14 -12.59 -11.48
N ARG A 80 -6.03 -11.96 -11.09
CA ARG A 80 -4.64 -12.44 -11.27
C ARG A 80 -3.69 -11.40 -10.68
N GLY A 81 -2.93 -11.85 -9.69
CA GLY A 81 -2.00 -11.03 -8.93
C GLY A 81 -0.88 -10.42 -9.76
N SER A 82 -0.16 -9.52 -9.09
CA SER A 82 1.02 -8.76 -9.55
C SER A 82 0.80 -7.88 -10.78
N MET A 83 0.65 -6.58 -10.52
CA MET A 83 0.63 -5.48 -11.47
C MET A 83 -0.50 -5.53 -12.51
N ALA A 84 -1.65 -4.96 -12.14
CA ALA A 84 -2.58 -4.47 -13.15
C ALA A 84 -1.83 -3.49 -14.05
N ALA A 85 -1.47 -3.93 -15.26
CA ALA A 85 -0.97 -3.03 -16.30
C ALA A 85 -1.92 -1.84 -16.35
N ALA A 86 -1.38 -0.62 -16.20
CA ALA A 86 -2.17 0.59 -16.04
C ALA A 86 -3.15 0.70 -17.22
N ALA A 87 -4.39 0.32 -16.97
CA ALA A 87 -5.42 0.35 -18.00
C ALA A 87 -5.53 1.80 -18.49
N LYS A 88 -5.66 2.00 -19.81
CA LYS A 88 -5.74 3.33 -20.41
C LYS A 88 -6.76 4.18 -19.62
N PRO A 89 -6.38 5.35 -19.10
CA PRO A 89 -7.28 6.16 -18.29
C PRO A 89 -8.47 6.58 -19.14
N VAL A 90 -9.67 6.34 -18.62
CA VAL A 90 -10.93 6.77 -19.23
C VAL A 90 -11.23 8.24 -18.93
N PHE A 91 -10.67 8.74 -17.83
CA PHE A 91 -10.77 10.14 -17.44
C PHE A 91 -9.49 10.60 -16.75
N ARG A 92 -9.06 11.82 -17.06
CA ARG A 92 -7.92 12.48 -16.42
C ARG A 92 -8.24 13.95 -16.24
N THR A 93 -7.98 14.46 -15.04
CA THR A 93 -8.07 15.87 -14.74
C THR A 93 -7.04 16.26 -13.69
N THR A 94 -6.82 17.56 -13.52
CA THR A 94 -5.94 18.10 -12.49
C THR A 94 -6.64 19.26 -11.83
N VAL A 95 -6.73 19.23 -10.51
CA VAL A 95 -7.39 20.27 -9.72
C VAL A 95 -6.41 20.82 -8.69
N HIS A 96 -6.49 22.12 -8.48
CA HIS A 96 -5.68 22.78 -7.46
C HIS A 96 -6.40 22.69 -6.11
N PHE A 97 -5.74 22.11 -5.12
CA PHE A 97 -6.21 21.97 -3.74
C PHE A 97 -5.49 22.97 -2.85
N THR A 98 -6.22 23.56 -1.91
CA THR A 98 -5.69 24.54 -0.96
C THR A 98 -5.92 24.09 0.48
N ASP A 99 -7.18 23.84 0.84
CA ASP A 99 -7.58 23.50 2.21
C ASP A 99 -8.88 22.68 2.26
N LYS A 100 -9.84 23.03 1.40
CA LYS A 100 -11.16 22.38 1.39
C LYS A 100 -11.21 21.22 0.38
N PRO A 101 -11.97 20.15 0.69
CA PRO A 101 -12.21 19.08 -0.27
C PRO A 101 -12.76 19.61 -1.58
N VAL A 102 -12.18 19.18 -2.70
CA VAL A 102 -12.57 19.59 -4.05
C VAL A 102 -13.48 18.53 -4.63
N ARG A 103 -14.67 18.95 -5.10
CA ARG A 103 -15.59 18.09 -5.85
C ARG A 103 -15.28 18.18 -7.34
N VAL A 104 -15.13 17.03 -7.96
CA VAL A 104 -14.77 16.88 -9.36
C VAL A 104 -15.82 16.04 -10.05
N THR A 105 -16.51 16.66 -11.00
CA THR A 105 -17.50 15.99 -11.84
C THR A 105 -16.80 15.40 -13.06
N GLY A 106 -16.87 14.08 -13.20
CA GLY A 106 -16.31 13.34 -14.32
C GLY A 106 -17.35 13.02 -15.41
N PRO A 107 -16.94 12.27 -16.44
CA PRO A 107 -17.83 11.83 -17.50
C PRO A 107 -18.82 10.76 -17.00
N ARG A 108 -19.85 10.51 -17.80
CA ARG A 108 -20.74 9.36 -17.64
C ARG A 108 -20.00 8.10 -18.04
N LEU A 109 -19.98 7.11 -17.15
CA LEU A 109 -19.28 5.85 -17.38
C LEU A 109 -20.27 4.69 -17.53
N PRO A 110 -19.99 3.71 -18.41
CA PRO A 110 -20.80 2.50 -18.52
C PRO A 110 -20.70 1.64 -17.25
N LYS A 111 -21.57 0.64 -17.12
CA LYS A 111 -21.49 -0.33 -16.02
C LYS A 111 -20.15 -1.08 -16.05
N GLY A 112 -19.54 -1.29 -14.89
CA GLY A 112 -18.24 -1.93 -14.78
C GLY A 112 -17.49 -1.57 -13.50
N GLY A 113 -16.34 -2.20 -13.29
CA GLY A 113 -15.40 -1.84 -12.24
C GLY A 113 -14.44 -0.75 -12.69
N TYR A 114 -14.07 0.14 -11.78
CA TYR A 114 -13.19 1.27 -12.01
C TYR A 114 -12.24 1.47 -10.84
N LEU A 115 -11.12 2.13 -11.15
CA LEU A 115 -10.09 2.52 -10.19
C LEU A 115 -9.90 4.03 -10.36
N ALA A 116 -10.16 4.79 -9.29
CA ALA A 116 -9.83 6.20 -9.21
C ALA A 116 -8.53 6.37 -8.42
N HIS A 117 -7.57 7.07 -8.99
CA HIS A 117 -6.29 7.37 -8.37
C HIS A 117 -6.12 8.89 -8.31
N ALA A 118 -5.71 9.39 -7.15
CA ALA A 118 -5.38 10.79 -6.91
C ALA A 118 -3.92 10.88 -6.47
N ALA A 119 -3.14 11.75 -7.12
CA ALA A 119 -1.78 12.06 -6.71
C ALA A 119 -1.61 13.56 -6.47
N LEU A 120 -1.22 13.92 -5.26
CA LEU A 120 -0.89 15.28 -4.87
C LEU A 120 0.57 15.60 -5.23
N SER A 121 0.74 16.68 -5.98
CA SER A 121 2.00 17.40 -6.15
C SER A 121 1.92 18.70 -5.33
N PRO A 122 2.54 18.76 -4.15
CA PRO A 122 2.55 19.97 -3.33
C PRO A 122 3.21 21.14 -4.06
N ASP A 123 2.71 22.36 -3.86
CA ASP A 123 3.35 23.56 -4.40
C ASP A 123 4.71 23.82 -3.73
N ASP A 124 4.77 23.55 -2.41
CA ASP A 124 5.99 23.59 -1.63
C ASP A 124 6.55 22.18 -1.42
N ALA A 125 7.26 21.69 -2.43
CA ALA A 125 7.93 20.39 -2.41
C ALA A 125 9.16 20.35 -1.47
N ALA A 126 9.60 21.49 -0.93
CA ALA A 126 10.65 21.57 0.08
C ALA A 126 10.08 21.26 1.48
N LYS A 127 8.83 21.67 1.75
CA LYS A 127 8.15 21.45 3.02
C LYS A 127 7.33 20.17 3.08
N PHE A 128 6.65 19.81 1.98
CA PHE A 128 5.69 18.71 1.95
C PHE A 128 6.15 17.58 1.02
N LEU A 129 5.95 16.33 1.46
CA LEU A 129 6.13 15.16 0.60
C LEU A 129 4.92 14.98 -0.33
N PRO A 130 5.12 14.53 -1.57
CA PRO A 130 4.01 14.10 -2.42
C PRO A 130 3.33 12.87 -1.81
N SER A 131 2.04 12.71 -2.11
CA SER A 131 1.26 11.55 -1.68
C SER A 131 0.23 11.16 -2.73
N SER A 132 -0.27 9.94 -2.63
CA SER A 132 -1.28 9.41 -3.54
C SER A 132 -2.24 8.49 -2.82
N ASP A 133 -3.47 8.43 -3.29
CA ASP A 133 -4.51 7.53 -2.81
C ASP A 133 -5.25 6.89 -3.98
N THR A 134 -5.77 5.68 -3.76
CA THR A 134 -6.47 4.88 -4.76
C THR A 134 -7.73 4.31 -4.17
N THR A 135 -8.86 4.47 -4.88
CA THR A 135 -10.13 3.87 -4.50
C THR A 135 -10.72 3.08 -5.66
N HIS A 136 -11.26 1.90 -5.34
CA HIS A 136 -11.98 1.07 -6.29
C HIS A 136 -13.47 1.31 -6.15
N PHE A 137 -14.17 1.37 -7.27
CA PHE A 137 -15.63 1.49 -7.27
C PHE A 137 -16.24 0.71 -8.44
N ARG A 138 -17.52 0.41 -8.35
CA ARG A 138 -18.28 -0.28 -9.40
C ARG A 138 -19.52 0.53 -9.74
N ILE A 139 -19.82 0.61 -11.04
CA ILE A 139 -21.03 1.25 -11.55
C ILE A 139 -21.99 0.15 -11.96
N GLY A 140 -23.22 0.17 -11.42
CA GLY A 140 -24.28 -0.76 -11.78
C GLY A 140 -24.25 -2.13 -11.10
N SER A 141 -23.34 -2.34 -10.14
CA SER A 141 -23.55 -3.32 -9.09
C SER A 141 -24.42 -2.64 -8.04
N ALA A 142 -25.72 -2.89 -8.08
CA ALA A 142 -26.51 -2.75 -6.87
C ALA A 142 -25.95 -3.80 -5.90
N ASP A 143 -25.20 -3.37 -4.90
CA ASP A 143 -25.35 -4.03 -3.63
C ASP A 143 -26.80 -3.75 -3.25
N GLY A 144 -27.66 -4.72 -3.54
CA GLY A 144 -29.01 -4.76 -3.02
C GLY A 144 -28.88 -4.62 -1.52
N GLY A 145 -29.08 -3.39 -1.04
CA GLY A 145 -29.41 -3.14 0.33
C GLY A 145 -30.73 -3.83 0.58
N ASP A 146 -30.65 -5.08 1.02
CA ASP A 146 -31.69 -5.71 1.82
C ASP A 146 -31.92 -4.79 3.01
N LYS A 147 -32.91 -3.91 2.83
CA LYS A 147 -33.65 -3.29 3.91
C LYS A 147 -34.47 -4.39 4.56
N ASN A 148 -33.82 -5.26 5.33
CA ASN A 148 -34.47 -6.07 6.35
C ASN A 148 -33.40 -6.63 7.28
N GLY A 149 -33.58 -6.38 8.58
CA GLY A 149 -32.62 -6.75 9.61
C GLY A 149 -32.25 -8.22 9.56
N ALA A 150 -30.99 -8.50 9.27
CA ALA A 150 -30.35 -9.77 9.57
C ALA A 150 -28.84 -9.50 9.60
N LEU A 151 -28.33 -9.30 10.82
CA LEU A 151 -26.96 -9.41 11.33
C LEU A 151 -25.77 -9.13 10.38
N PRO A 152 -24.76 -8.36 10.82
CA PRO A 152 -23.54 -8.14 10.04
C PRO A 152 -22.89 -9.47 9.70
N ASN A 153 -22.87 -9.79 8.40
CA ASN A 153 -22.09 -10.88 7.83
C ASN A 153 -20.62 -10.45 7.85
N THR A 154 -20.03 -10.51 9.04
CA THR A 154 -18.60 -10.44 9.24
C THR A 154 -17.99 -11.57 8.43
N GLY A 155 -17.22 -11.22 7.40
CA GLY A 155 -16.43 -12.13 6.60
C GLY A 155 -15.39 -12.86 7.44
N GLY A 156 -15.87 -13.85 8.19
CA GLY A 156 -15.02 -14.84 8.83
C GLY A 156 -14.41 -15.76 7.77
N PRO A 157 -13.22 -16.31 8.04
CA PRO A 157 -12.61 -17.31 7.18
C PRO A 157 -13.62 -18.43 6.92
N ASP A 158 -13.80 -18.75 5.64
CA ASP A 158 -14.69 -19.76 5.09
C ASP A 158 -14.97 -20.87 6.12
N LEU A 159 -16.18 -20.90 6.69
CA LEU A 159 -16.54 -21.84 7.77
C LEU A 159 -16.24 -23.29 7.38
N ALA A 160 -16.26 -23.59 6.08
CA ALA A 160 -15.83 -24.87 5.52
C ALA A 160 -14.35 -25.19 5.85
N TRP A 161 -13.45 -24.21 5.74
CA TRP A 161 -12.04 -24.33 6.11
C TRP A 161 -11.84 -24.43 7.63
N LEU A 162 -12.65 -23.73 8.42
CA LEU A 162 -12.56 -23.78 9.88
C LEU A 162 -13.07 -25.12 10.43
N VAL A 163 -14.12 -25.68 9.83
CA VAL A 163 -14.60 -27.04 10.16
C VAL A 163 -13.62 -28.11 9.68
N LEU A 164 -13.02 -27.97 8.49
CA LEU A 164 -11.96 -28.88 8.01
C LEU A 164 -10.71 -28.83 8.89
N GLY A 165 -10.25 -27.63 9.27
CA GLY A 165 -9.13 -27.44 10.18
C GLY A 165 -9.39 -27.97 11.58
N ALA A 166 -10.59 -27.73 12.14
CA ALA A 166 -11.00 -28.26 13.43
C ALA A 166 -11.09 -29.79 13.43
N GLY A 167 -11.58 -30.39 12.34
CA GLY A 167 -11.59 -31.84 12.15
C GLY A 167 -10.18 -32.46 12.15
N LEU A 168 -9.22 -31.79 11.50
CA LEU A 168 -7.84 -32.25 11.44
C LEU A 168 -7.13 -32.16 12.81
N VAL A 169 -7.36 -31.09 13.57
CA VAL A 169 -6.79 -30.92 14.92
C VAL A 169 -7.42 -31.90 15.92
N ALA A 170 -8.73 -32.15 15.84
CA ALA A 170 -9.40 -33.14 16.67
C ALA A 170 -8.90 -34.57 16.39
N ALA A 171 -8.70 -34.93 15.11
CA ALA A 171 -8.11 -36.22 14.74
C ALA A 171 -6.65 -36.35 15.23
N GLY A 172 -5.85 -35.28 15.17
CA GLY A 172 -4.49 -35.24 15.69
C GLY A 172 -4.41 -35.43 17.22
N ALA A 173 -5.28 -34.76 17.99
CA ALA A 173 -5.30 -34.87 19.45
C ALA A 173 -5.79 -36.25 19.95
N GLY A 174 -6.72 -36.89 19.23
CA GLY A 174 -7.18 -38.25 19.52
C GLY A 174 -6.10 -39.32 19.31
N GLY A 175 -5.30 -39.20 18.24
CA GLY A 175 -4.22 -40.14 17.93
C GLY A 175 -3.10 -40.16 18.97
N VAL A 176 -2.68 -38.99 19.49
CA VAL A 176 -1.61 -38.89 20.49
C VAL A 176 -2.05 -39.45 21.86
N SER A 177 -3.33 -39.29 22.19
CA SER A 177 -3.91 -39.84 23.42
C SER A 177 -4.02 -41.37 23.39
N TYR A 178 -4.37 -41.95 22.23
CA TYR A 178 -4.41 -43.40 22.04
C TYR A 178 -3.01 -44.02 22.03
N GLY A 179 -2.01 -43.32 21.46
CA GLY A 179 -0.61 -43.73 21.48
C GLY A 179 0.01 -43.77 22.88
N ARG A 180 -0.27 -42.76 23.73
CA ARG A 180 0.22 -42.74 25.12
C ARG A 180 -0.37 -43.84 26.00
N ARG A 181 -1.66 -44.20 25.82
CA ARG A 181 -2.27 -45.30 26.60
C ARG A 181 -1.67 -46.66 26.26
N ARG A 182 -1.23 -46.87 25.01
CA ARG A 182 -0.57 -48.13 24.63
C ARG A 182 0.88 -48.21 25.10
N ALA A 183 1.58 -47.08 25.16
CA ALA A 183 2.93 -47.01 25.73
C ALA A 183 2.95 -47.20 27.26
N ALA A 184 1.93 -46.70 27.97
CA ALA A 184 1.78 -46.90 29.41
C ALA A 184 1.28 -48.30 29.81
N ALA A 185 0.68 -49.05 28.88
CA ALA A 185 0.29 -50.46 29.08
C ALA A 185 1.41 -51.45 28.69
N ALA A 186 2.54 -50.95 28.18
CA ALA A 186 3.71 -51.73 27.75
C ALA A 186 4.97 -51.39 28.55
N ALA A 187 4.84 -50.69 29.69
CA ALA A 187 5.89 -50.41 30.65
C ALA A 187 5.57 -51.10 31.99
#